data_AF-A0A9P6GSL7-F1
#
_entry.id   AF-A0A9P6GSL7-F1
#
_cell.length_a   1.000
_cell.length_b   1.000
_cell.length_c   1.000
_cell.angle_alpha   90.00
_cell.angle_beta   90.00
_cell.angle_gamma   90.00
#
_symmetry.space_group_name_H-M   'P 1'
#
loop_
_entity.id
_entity.type
_entity.pdbx_description
1 polymer ?
#
loop_
_entity_poly.entity_id
_entity_poly.type
_entity_poly.pdbx_seq_one_letter_code
_entity_poly.pdbx_strand_id
1 'polypeptide(L)'
;MDFSDIFRMVNFATAVFMILGGVTKFIHPGGFANIILGVYLVIFGAATGLLEFQIPPQVARYASFMFSFVGRGVFYVFVGSVAIGNGWWRVIPGTIVGVVGLAYVILEFVPSIEPPANMRDADAGWGQEQV
;
A
#
# COMPACT_ATOMS: atom_id res chain seq x y z
N MET A 1 12.81 -8.36 16.59
CA MET A 1 12.28 -8.41 15.22
C MET A 1 13.10 -7.45 14.40
N ASP A 2 13.60 -7.87 13.25
CA ASP A 2 14.36 -7.00 12.36
C ASP A 2 13.43 -5.91 11.78
N PHE A 3 13.92 -4.71 11.48
CA PHE A 3 13.08 -3.61 10.96
C PHE A 3 12.36 -4.01 9.67
N SER A 4 13.03 -4.81 8.83
CA SER A 4 12.47 -5.38 7.61
C SER A 4 11.19 -6.20 7.86
N ASP A 5 11.17 -7.05 8.90
CA ASP A 5 10.01 -7.85 9.26
C ASP A 5 8.84 -7.00 9.77
N ILE A 6 9.13 -5.91 10.48
CA ILE A 6 8.11 -4.97 10.97
C ILE A 6 7.45 -4.27 9.79
N PHE A 7 8.23 -3.73 8.84
CA PHE A 7 7.70 -3.08 7.65
C PHE A 7 6.85 -4.03 6.81
N ARG A 8 7.33 -5.26 6.61
CA ARG A 8 6.57 -6.31 5.95
C ARG A 8 5.22 -6.56 6.61
N MET A 9 5.21 -6.69 7.93
CA MET A 9 3.98 -6.93 8.69
C MET A 9 3.01 -5.75 8.61
N VAL A 10 3.51 -4.52 8.65
CA VAL A 10 2.70 -3.30 8.49
C VAL A 10 2.11 -3.19 7.08
N ASN A 11 2.91 -3.45 6.03
CA ASN A 11 2.44 -3.46 4.65
C ASN A 11 1.34 -4.50 4.44
N PHE A 12 1.55 -5.72 4.96
CA PHE A 12 0.58 -6.79 4.87
C PHE A 12 -0.72 -6.47 5.64
N ALA A 13 -0.61 -5.92 6.85
CA ALA A 13 -1.77 -5.46 7.60
C ALA A 13 -2.55 -4.38 6.84
N THR A 14 -1.83 -3.42 6.24
CA THR A 14 -2.43 -2.36 5.42
C THR A 14 -3.16 -2.94 4.21
N ALA A 15 -2.56 -3.93 3.53
CA ALA A 15 -3.18 -4.67 2.44
C ALA A 15 -4.49 -5.35 2.86
N VAL A 16 -4.52 -6.00 4.02
CA VAL A 16 -5.75 -6.61 4.58
C VAL A 16 -6.82 -5.54 4.84
N PHE A 17 -6.47 -4.42 5.47
CA PHE A 17 -7.43 -3.33 5.71
C PHE A 17 -7.98 -2.72 4.42
N MET A 18 -7.16 -2.59 3.37
CA MET A 18 -7.61 -2.14 2.05
C MET A 18 -8.63 -3.10 1.44
N ILE A 19 -8.36 -4.42 1.49
CA ILE A 19 -9.28 -5.45 0.97
C ILE A 19 -10.59 -5.44 1.76
N LEU A 20 -10.52 -5.43 3.10
CA LEU A 20 -11.72 -5.37 3.95
C LEU A 20 -12.54 -4.12 3.66
N GLY A 21 -11.89 -2.95 3.56
CA GLY A 21 -12.52 -1.69 3.17
C GLY A 21 -13.22 -1.79 1.81
N GLY A 22 -12.58 -2.40 0.81
CA GLY A 22 -13.16 -2.67 -0.50
C GLY A 22 -14.38 -3.59 -0.45
N VAL A 23 -14.27 -4.74 0.25
CA VAL A 23 -15.37 -5.71 0.43
C VAL A 23 -16.59 -5.05 1.06
N THR A 24 -16.42 -4.18 2.05
CA THR A 24 -17.56 -3.48 2.67
C THR A 24 -18.32 -2.58 1.69
N LYS A 25 -17.69 -2.09 0.60
CA LYS A 25 -18.37 -1.29 -0.43
C LYS A 25 -19.28 -2.12 -1.32
N PHE A 26 -19.04 -3.41 -1.46
CA PHE A 26 -19.94 -4.34 -2.17
C PHE A 26 -21.15 -4.75 -1.33
N ILE A 27 -21.00 -4.89 0.00
CA ILE A 27 -22.09 -5.34 0.89
C ILE A 27 -23.16 -4.25 1.07
N HIS A 28 -22.77 -2.98 1.09
CA HIS A 28 -23.71 -1.84 1.16
C HIS A 28 -23.45 -0.87 0.01
N PRO A 29 -23.85 -1.20 -1.23
CA PRO A 29 -23.59 -0.34 -2.38
C PRO A 29 -24.45 0.93 -2.27
N GLY A 30 -23.83 2.05 -1.88
CA GLY A 30 -24.48 3.37 -1.90
C GLY A 30 -24.56 3.98 -3.31
N GLY A 31 -24.47 3.16 -4.36
CA GLY A 31 -24.40 3.57 -5.77
C GLY A 31 -23.27 2.88 -6.55
N PHE A 32 -23.31 2.96 -7.89
CA PHE A 32 -22.35 2.32 -8.79
C PHE A 32 -20.90 2.77 -8.57
N ALA A 33 -20.69 4.02 -8.18
CA ALA A 33 -19.38 4.54 -7.82
C ALA A 33 -18.73 3.76 -6.66
N ASN A 34 -19.50 3.33 -5.65
CA ASN A 34 -18.96 2.55 -4.54
C ASN A 34 -18.49 1.16 -4.96
N ILE A 35 -19.15 0.56 -5.96
CA ILE A 35 -18.74 -0.73 -6.53
C ILE A 35 -17.38 -0.58 -7.22
N ILE A 36 -17.24 0.45 -8.06
CA ILE A 36 -15.97 0.76 -8.74
C ILE A 36 -14.85 0.99 -7.72
N LEU A 37 -15.09 1.83 -6.71
CA LEU A 37 -14.10 2.07 -5.65
C LEU A 37 -13.78 0.79 -4.87
N GLY A 38 -14.77 -0.08 -4.62
CA GLY A 38 -14.57 -1.38 -4.00
C GLY A 38 -13.64 -2.27 -4.80
N VAL A 39 -13.81 -2.34 -6.13
CA VAL A 39 -12.92 -3.08 -7.03
C VAL A 39 -11.49 -2.56 -6.94
N TYR A 40 -11.31 -1.23 -7.04
CA TYR A 40 -9.97 -0.63 -6.95
C TYR A 40 -9.29 -0.93 -5.60
N LEU A 41 -10.01 -0.83 -4.48
CA LEU A 41 -9.47 -1.12 -3.16
C LEU A 41 -9.02 -2.58 -3.02
N VAL A 42 -9.78 -3.53 -3.55
CA VAL A 42 -9.40 -4.95 -3.53
C VAL A 42 -8.18 -5.21 -4.41
N ILE A 43 -8.13 -4.64 -5.61
CA ILE A 43 -6.97 -4.79 -6.52
C ILE A 43 -5.72 -4.18 -5.90
N PHE A 44 -5.80 -2.96 -5.37
CA PHE A 44 -4.68 -2.28 -4.73
C PHE A 44 -4.22 -2.99 -3.45
N GLY A 45 -5.15 -3.50 -2.65
CA GLY A 45 -4.85 -4.32 -1.49
C GLY A 45 -4.14 -5.61 -1.86
N ALA A 46 -4.64 -6.35 -2.85
CA ALA A 46 -4.02 -7.57 -3.35
C ALA A 46 -2.62 -7.30 -3.94
N ALA A 47 -2.47 -6.24 -4.75
CA ALA A 47 -1.18 -5.85 -5.30
C ALA A 47 -0.16 -5.51 -4.20
N THR A 48 -0.57 -4.74 -3.18
CA THR A 48 0.28 -4.41 -2.03
C THR A 48 0.69 -5.66 -1.24
N GLY A 49 -0.24 -6.59 -1.04
CA GLY A 49 0.05 -7.85 -0.35
C GLY A 49 0.98 -8.75 -1.17
N LEU A 50 0.78 -8.87 -2.48
CA LEU A 50 1.63 -9.67 -3.36
C LEU A 50 3.06 -9.14 -3.43
N LEU A 51 3.23 -7.81 -3.49
CA LEU A 51 4.54 -7.16 -3.47
C LEU A 51 5.38 -7.54 -2.24
N GLU A 52 4.74 -7.97 -1.17
CA GLU A 52 5.41 -8.34 0.06
C GLU A 52 6.00 -9.75 0.03
N PHE A 53 5.45 -10.64 -0.80
CA PHE A 53 5.94 -12.02 -0.94
C PHE A 53 6.85 -12.20 -2.17
N GLN A 54 6.65 -11.39 -3.21
CA GLN A 54 7.43 -11.43 -4.44
C GLN A 54 7.38 -10.06 -5.13
N ILE A 55 8.46 -9.66 -5.79
CA ILE A 55 8.52 -8.43 -6.58
C ILE A 55 8.20 -8.79 -8.05
N PRO A 56 7.01 -8.48 -8.59
CA PRO A 56 6.73 -8.73 -9.99
C PRO A 56 7.51 -7.74 -10.86
N PRO A 57 8.20 -8.19 -11.92
CA PRO A 57 9.04 -7.32 -12.75
C PRO A 57 8.23 -6.20 -13.45
N GLN A 58 6.93 -6.39 -13.68
CA GLN A 58 6.05 -5.36 -14.22
C GLN A 58 5.79 -4.23 -13.22
N VAL A 59 5.68 -4.53 -11.92
CA VAL A 59 5.45 -3.52 -10.88
C VAL A 59 6.74 -2.74 -10.61
N ALA A 60 7.89 -3.42 -10.62
CA ALA A 60 9.21 -2.79 -10.61
C ALA A 60 9.37 -1.80 -11.78
N ARG A 61 8.92 -2.18 -12.99
CA ARG A 61 9.01 -1.34 -14.20
C ARG A 61 8.06 -0.14 -14.21
N TYR A 62 6.78 -0.34 -13.87
CA TYR A 62 5.74 0.68 -14.08
C TYR A 62 5.30 1.41 -12.80
N ALA A 63 5.57 0.85 -11.63
CA ALA A 63 5.18 1.41 -10.34
C ALA A 63 6.39 1.49 -9.41
N SER A 64 7.51 2.02 -9.92
CA SER A 64 8.74 2.24 -9.14
C SER A 64 8.51 3.07 -7.87
N PHE A 65 7.50 3.96 -7.86
CA PHE A 65 7.12 4.74 -6.68
C PHE A 65 6.65 3.87 -5.50
N MET A 66 6.16 2.64 -5.75
CA MET A 66 5.83 1.69 -4.69
C MET A 66 7.07 1.14 -3.99
N PHE A 67 8.28 1.49 -4.40
CA PHE A 67 9.52 1.09 -3.74
C PHE A 67 10.20 2.24 -2.97
N SER A 68 9.56 3.40 -2.84
CA SER A 68 10.03 4.46 -1.93
C SER A 68 9.08 4.67 -0.75
N PHE A 69 9.59 5.16 0.39
CA PHE A 69 8.76 5.45 1.56
C PHE A 69 7.73 6.54 1.25
N VAL A 70 8.14 7.62 0.58
CA VAL A 70 7.21 8.69 0.16
C VAL A 70 6.15 8.18 -0.81
N GLY A 71 6.54 7.40 -1.82
CA GLY A 71 5.62 6.92 -2.84
C GLY A 71 4.58 5.95 -2.25
N ARG A 72 5.00 5.02 -1.39
CA ARG A 72 4.06 4.18 -0.61
C ARG A 72 3.20 5.00 0.33
N GLY A 73 3.79 5.97 1.03
CA GLY A 73 3.08 6.81 1.98
C GLY A 73 1.95 7.61 1.33
N VAL A 74 2.24 8.31 0.23
CA VAL A 74 1.25 9.06 -0.55
C VAL A 74 0.17 8.12 -1.10
N PHE A 75 0.55 6.94 -1.58
CA PHE A 75 -0.40 5.93 -2.05
C PHE A 75 -1.35 5.47 -0.94
N TYR A 76 -0.84 5.15 0.25
CA TYR A 76 -1.68 4.76 1.38
C TYR A 76 -2.57 5.90 1.88
N VAL A 77 -2.11 7.15 1.88
CA VAL A 77 -2.96 8.32 2.20
C VAL A 77 -4.12 8.44 1.20
N PHE A 78 -3.82 8.31 -0.10
CA PHE A 78 -4.84 8.34 -1.15
C PHE A 78 -5.85 7.20 -0.98
N VAL A 79 -5.37 5.96 -0.84
CA VAL A 79 -6.24 4.79 -0.71
C VAL A 79 -7.06 4.84 0.57
N GLY A 80 -6.47 5.26 1.69
CA GLY A 80 -7.18 5.46 2.96
C GLY A 80 -8.31 6.47 2.83
N SER A 81 -8.06 7.59 2.14
CA SER A 81 -9.07 8.62 1.86
C SER A 81 -10.24 8.11 1.01
N VAL A 82 -9.95 7.26 0.01
CA VAL A 82 -10.96 6.63 -0.87
C VAL A 82 -11.75 5.54 -0.14
N ALA A 83 -11.12 4.85 0.81
CA ALA A 83 -11.77 3.82 1.61
C ALA A 83 -12.84 4.39 2.55
N ILE A 84 -12.60 5.60 3.10
CA ILE A 84 -13.55 6.31 3.96
C ILE A 84 -14.91 6.46 3.26
N GLY A 85 -15.97 6.29 4.02
CA GLY A 85 -17.34 6.44 3.56
C GLY A 85 -18.30 6.45 4.73
N ASN A 86 -19.60 6.44 4.44
CA ASN A 86 -20.61 6.51 5.50
C ASN A 86 -20.60 5.25 6.37
N GLY A 87 -20.44 5.44 7.68
CA GLY A 87 -20.44 4.41 8.71
C GLY A 87 -19.05 4.11 9.29
N TRP A 88 -19.00 3.96 10.61
CA TRP A 88 -17.86 3.50 11.41
C TRP A 88 -17.06 2.33 10.80
N TRP A 89 -17.71 1.29 10.29
CA TRP A 89 -17.06 0.14 9.64
C TRP A 89 -16.22 0.48 8.40
N ARG A 90 -16.46 1.64 7.78
CA ARG A 90 -15.70 2.15 6.62
C ARG A 90 -14.68 3.21 7.02
N VAL A 91 -15.04 4.05 7.98
CA VAL A 91 -14.18 5.14 8.47
C VAL A 91 -12.94 4.58 9.18
N ILE A 92 -13.09 3.58 10.05
CA ILE A 92 -11.98 3.03 10.83
C ILE A 92 -10.87 2.44 9.93
N PRO A 93 -11.14 1.48 9.03
CA PRO A 93 -10.09 0.90 8.19
C PRO A 93 -9.46 1.95 7.27
N GLY A 94 -10.24 2.86 6.69
CA GLY A 94 -9.70 3.93 5.84
C GLY A 94 -8.80 4.90 6.60
N THR A 95 -9.16 5.25 7.83
CA THR A 95 -8.35 6.13 8.69
C THR A 95 -7.04 5.46 9.10
N ILE A 96 -7.07 4.17 9.46
CA ILE A 96 -5.86 3.40 9.81
C ILE A 96 -4.89 3.41 8.62
N VAL A 97 -5.37 3.05 7.41
CA VAL A 97 -4.54 3.04 6.20
C VAL A 97 -3.98 4.45 5.90
N GLY A 98 -4.80 5.49 6.06
CA GLY A 98 -4.34 6.88 5.87
C GLY A 98 -3.27 7.32 6.88
N VAL A 99 -3.41 6.95 8.15
CA VAL A 99 -2.43 7.25 9.21
C VAL A 99 -1.13 6.48 8.98
N VAL A 100 -1.19 5.22 8.57
CA VAL A 100 0.00 4.46 8.17
C VAL A 100 0.70 5.15 6.99
N GLY A 101 -0.06 5.63 6.00
CA GLY A 101 0.51 6.39 4.90
C GLY A 101 1.25 7.65 5.35
N LEU A 102 0.67 8.43 6.27
CA LEU A 102 1.34 9.60 6.83
C LEU A 102 2.61 9.24 7.59
N ALA A 103 2.58 8.14 8.35
CA ALA A 103 3.77 7.63 9.04
C ALA A 103 4.88 7.31 8.02
N TYR A 104 4.57 6.63 6.92
CA TYR A 104 5.54 6.32 5.86
C TYR A 104 6.14 7.58 5.22
N VAL A 105 5.34 8.63 5.00
CA VAL A 105 5.86 9.92 4.51
C VAL A 105 6.82 10.56 5.53
N ILE A 106 6.53 10.49 6.83
CA ILE A 106 7.40 11.03 7.88
C ILE A 106 8.70 10.24 7.98
N LEU A 107 8.65 8.92 7.82
CA LEU A 107 9.82 8.05 7.92
C LEU A 107 10.89 8.35 6.86
N GLU A 108 10.51 8.91 5.69
CA GLU A 108 11.50 9.39 4.70
C GLU A 108 12.48 10.41 5.30
N PHE A 109 12.02 11.26 6.21
CA PHE A 109 12.84 12.30 6.84
C PHE A 109 13.67 11.77 8.01
N VAL A 110 13.62 10.46 8.29
CA VAL A 110 14.39 9.80 9.36
C VAL A 110 15.57 9.04 8.73
N PRO A 111 16.76 9.66 8.61
CA PRO A 111 17.91 9.09 7.90
C PRO A 111 18.51 7.83 8.53
N SER A 112 18.03 7.41 9.72
CA SER A 112 18.50 6.21 10.42
C SER A 112 17.76 4.93 10.01
N ILE A 113 16.72 5.01 9.19
CA ILE A 113 15.92 3.85 8.78
C ILE A 113 16.28 3.48 7.35
N GLU A 114 17.01 2.37 7.21
CA GLU A 114 17.28 1.83 5.89
C GLU A 114 15.99 1.32 5.24
N PRO A 115 15.78 1.58 3.93
CA PRO A 115 14.67 1.00 3.20
C PRO A 115 14.67 -0.53 3.32
N PRO A 116 13.51 -1.17 3.58
CA PRO A 116 13.41 -2.62 3.65
C PRO A 116 13.89 -3.28 2.34
N ALA A 117 14.36 -4.53 2.41
CA ALA A 117 14.95 -5.25 1.27
C ALA A 117 14.07 -5.23 0.01
N ASN A 118 12.74 -5.27 0.18
CA ASN A 118 11.77 -5.15 -0.90
C ASN A 118 11.89 -3.84 -1.72
N MET A 119 12.42 -2.77 -1.13
CA MET A 119 12.72 -1.49 -1.78
C MET A 119 14.14 -1.45 -2.38
N ARG A 120 15.07 -2.24 -1.84
CA ARG A 120 16.49 -2.27 -2.25
C ARG A 120 16.75 -3.22 -3.44
N ASP A 121 16.08 -4.36 -3.48
CA ASP A 121 16.27 -5.37 -4.55
C ASP A 121 15.63 -4.95 -5.89
N ALA A 122 14.70 -3.98 -5.87
CA ALA A 122 14.14 -3.39 -7.07
C ALA A 122 15.19 -2.58 -7.87
N ASP A 123 16.15 -1.95 -7.20
CA ASP A 123 17.25 -1.20 -7.84
C ASP A 123 18.36 -2.13 -8.35
N ALA A 124 18.56 -3.30 -7.75
CA ALA A 124 19.62 -4.24 -8.15
C ALA A 124 19.38 -4.93 -9.49
N GLY A 125 18.13 -4.99 -9.96
CA GLY A 125 17.75 -5.67 -11.20
C GLY A 125 17.92 -4.84 -12.48
N TRP A 126 18.12 -3.52 -12.38
CA TRP A 126 18.02 -2.62 -13.54
C TRP A 126 19.24 -1.69 -13.72
N GLY A 127 20.42 -2.18 -13.34
CA GLY A 127 21.72 -1.53 -13.62
C GLY A 127 22.77 -2.44 -14.28
N GLN A 128 22.43 -3.69 -14.57
CA GLN A 128 23.37 -4.71 -15.08
C GLN A 128 23.08 -5.18 -16.52
N GLU A 129 22.03 -4.65 -17.17
CA GLU A 129 21.63 -5.08 -18.53
C GLU A 129 21.77 -3.99 -19.60
N GLN A 130 22.42 -2.86 -19.30
CA GLN A 130 22.78 -1.85 -20.30
C GLN A 130 24.31 -1.75 -20.43
N VAL A 131 24.91 -2.72 -21.12
CA VAL A 131 26.21 -2.61 -21.80
C VAL A 131 26.07 -3.06 -23.24
#